data_AF-A0A958F5C6-F1
#
_entry.id   AF-A0A958F5C6-F1
#
_cell.length_a   1.000
_cell.length_b   1.000
_cell.length_c   1.000
_cell.angle_alpha   90.00
_cell.angle_beta   90.00
_cell.angle_gamma   90.00
#
_symmetry.space_group_name_H-M   'P 1'
#
loop_
_entity.id
_entity.type
_entity.pdbx_description
1 polymer ?
#
loop_
_entity_poly.entity_id
_entity_poly.type
_entity_poly.pdbx_seq_one_letter_code
_entity_poly.pdbx_strand_id
1 'polypeptide(L)'
;MKKTYLSINIAVYALLFLCAAAIAQSGSPEVSAANNDWPMFRGNAQMTGVSNAELPEQLDLIWRFQTDDEIVSTAAIVGERVFVASADGHLYALDLASGEQIWKYAANGDIK
;
A
#
# COMPACT_ATOMS: atom_id res chain seq x y z
N MET A 1 -8.02 -44.93 48.00
CA MET A 1 -7.80 -43.57 48.54
C MET A 1 -6.46 -43.05 48.03
N LYS A 2 -6.46 -41.86 47.40
CA LYS A 2 -5.29 -40.95 47.17
C LYS A 2 -4.25 -41.52 46.17
N LYS A 3 -3.77 -40.86 45.10
CA LYS A 3 -3.68 -39.45 44.69
C LYS A 3 -3.23 -39.46 43.22
N THR A 4 -4.00 -38.92 42.28
CA THR A 4 -3.48 -38.60 40.92
C THR A 4 -4.23 -37.40 40.33
N TYR A 5 -4.10 -36.23 40.96
CA TYR A 5 -4.64 -34.95 40.44
C TYR A 5 -3.57 -33.86 40.38
N LEU A 6 -2.28 -34.23 40.39
CA LEU A 6 -1.16 -33.28 40.50
C LEU A 6 -0.15 -33.37 39.34
N SER A 7 -0.60 -33.79 38.15
CA SER A 7 0.25 -33.81 36.94
C SER A 7 -0.30 -32.98 35.79
N ILE A 8 -1.56 -32.51 35.89
CA ILE A 8 -2.23 -31.79 34.80
C ILE A 8 -2.00 -30.27 34.89
N ASN A 9 -1.64 -29.73 36.05
CA ASN A 9 -1.54 -28.27 36.23
C ASN A 9 -0.26 -27.64 35.66
N ILE A 10 0.88 -28.34 35.58
CA ILE A 10 2.13 -27.68 35.14
C ILE A 10 2.18 -27.47 33.61
N ALA A 11 1.61 -28.39 32.83
CA ALA A 11 1.59 -28.29 31.36
C ALA A 11 0.64 -27.18 30.85
N VAL A 12 -0.45 -26.91 31.57
CA VAL A 12 -1.41 -25.85 31.20
C VAL A 12 -0.84 -24.46 31.47
N TYR A 13 -0.09 -24.28 32.56
CA TYR A 13 0.57 -22.99 32.84
C TYR A 13 1.75 -22.71 31.89
N ALA A 14 2.47 -23.73 31.42
CA ALA A 14 3.55 -23.55 30.45
C ALA A 14 3.02 -23.16 29.05
N LEU A 15 1.85 -23.66 28.64
CA LEU A 15 1.21 -23.26 27.38
C LEU A 15 0.57 -21.86 27.45
N LEU A 16 0.09 -21.44 28.62
CA LEU A 16 -0.48 -20.11 28.81
C LEU A 16 0.58 -19.00 28.90
N PHE A 17 1.84 -19.32 29.19
CA PHE A 17 2.94 -18.36 29.19
C PHE A 17 3.60 -18.16 27.81
N LEU A 18 3.33 -19.02 26.84
CA LEU A 18 3.81 -18.86 25.46
C LEU A 18 2.87 -18.00 24.58
N CYS A 19 1.66 -17.71 25.05
CA CYS A 19 0.67 -16.94 24.28
C CYS A 19 0.61 -15.44 24.66
N ALA A 20 1.22 -15.04 25.79
CA ALA A 20 1.16 -13.65 26.27
C ALA A 20 2.28 -12.73 25.76
N ALA A 21 3.29 -13.25 25.05
CA ALA A 21 4.40 -12.45 24.53
C ALA A 21 4.21 -11.96 23.08
N ALA A 22 3.12 -12.33 22.40
CA ALA A 22 2.84 -11.88 21.03
C ALA A 22 1.98 -10.60 20.96
N ILE A 23 1.62 -10.00 22.11
CA ILE A 23 0.80 -8.79 22.17
C ILE A 23 1.71 -7.58 22.39
N ALA A 24 2.57 -7.27 21.41
CA ALA A 24 3.25 -5.98 21.34
C ALA A 24 3.84 -5.73 19.93
N GLN A 25 2.99 -5.70 18.91
CA GLN A 25 3.23 -4.81 17.78
C GLN A 25 1.98 -3.94 17.64
N SER A 26 1.98 -2.82 18.35
CA SER A 26 1.11 -1.68 18.05
C SER A 26 1.61 -0.95 16.81
N GLY A 27 1.94 -1.71 15.77
CA GLY A 27 2.05 -1.21 14.42
C GLY A 27 0.77 -1.63 13.74
N SER A 28 -0.02 -0.67 13.27
CA SER A 28 -0.78 -0.88 12.04
C SER A 28 0.12 -1.63 11.05
N PRO A 29 -0.38 -2.59 10.24
CA PRO A 29 0.45 -3.20 9.22
C PRO A 29 0.94 -2.08 8.31
N GLU A 30 2.14 -1.57 8.57
CA GLU A 30 2.84 -0.71 7.68
C GLU A 30 3.18 -1.64 6.53
N VAL A 31 2.38 -1.57 5.47
CA VAL A 31 2.87 -1.92 4.15
C VAL A 31 4.01 -0.93 3.94
N SER A 32 5.19 -1.35 4.36
CA SER A 32 6.46 -0.71 4.03
C SER A 32 6.40 -0.48 2.54
N ALA A 33 6.20 0.77 2.13
CA ALA A 33 6.38 1.21 0.76
C ALA A 33 7.65 0.51 0.26
N ALA A 34 7.53 -0.36 -0.75
CA ALA A 34 8.72 -0.84 -1.42
C ALA A 34 9.48 0.42 -1.90
N ASN A 35 10.82 0.34 -1.97
CA ASN A 35 11.75 1.46 -1.81
C ASN A 35 11.52 2.81 -2.57
N ASN A 36 10.49 2.98 -3.42
CA ASN A 36 10.06 4.24 -4.03
C ASN A 36 8.54 4.34 -4.29
N ASP A 37 7.68 3.64 -3.55
CA ASP A 37 6.23 3.72 -3.74
C ASP A 37 5.65 5.10 -3.34
N TRP A 38 4.54 5.47 -3.98
CA TRP A 38 3.70 6.62 -3.66
C TRP A 38 2.23 6.18 -3.52
N PRO A 39 1.87 5.41 -2.48
CA PRO A 39 0.58 4.71 -2.42
C PRO A 39 -0.66 5.61 -2.24
N MET A 40 -0.50 6.87 -1.86
CA MET A 40 -1.62 7.74 -1.51
C MET A 40 -1.32 9.23 -1.69
N PHE A 41 -2.34 10.08 -1.49
CA PHE A 41 -2.18 11.52 -1.45
C PHE A 41 -1.05 11.92 -0.49
N ARG A 42 -0.12 12.74 -0.98
CA ARG A 42 1.09 13.16 -0.25
C ARG A 42 2.03 12.01 0.16
N GLY A 43 1.98 10.90 -0.56
CA GLY A 43 3.00 9.85 -0.61
C GLY A 43 3.02 8.88 0.57
N ASN A 44 2.64 9.30 1.78
CA ASN A 44 2.68 8.45 2.97
C ASN A 44 1.60 8.83 3.99
N ALA A 45 1.46 7.99 5.03
CA ALA A 45 0.49 8.19 6.12
C ALA A 45 0.73 9.50 6.90
N GLN A 46 1.94 10.03 6.88
CA GLN A 46 2.32 11.31 7.50
C GLN A 46 1.98 12.52 6.59
N MET A 47 1.57 12.29 5.34
CA MET A 47 1.20 13.29 4.35
C MET A 47 2.31 14.33 4.10
N THR A 48 3.55 13.89 3.97
CA THR A 48 4.69 14.81 3.80
C THR A 48 4.78 15.38 2.39
N GLY A 49 4.37 14.62 1.37
CA GLY A 49 4.53 15.01 -0.03
C GLY A 49 6.00 15.07 -0.49
N VAL A 50 6.89 14.30 0.15
CA VAL A 50 8.33 14.29 -0.14
C VAL A 50 8.74 12.93 -0.70
N SER A 51 9.46 12.96 -1.82
CA SER A 51 10.18 11.81 -2.37
C SER A 51 11.64 11.83 -1.92
N ASN A 52 12.24 10.66 -1.72
CA ASN A 52 13.67 10.51 -1.46
C ASN A 52 14.49 10.36 -2.76
N ALA A 53 13.86 10.46 -3.93
CA ALA A 53 14.52 10.33 -5.21
C ALA A 53 15.47 11.51 -5.47
N GLU A 54 16.68 11.19 -5.93
CA GLU A 54 17.60 12.18 -6.47
C GLU A 54 17.19 12.48 -7.92
N LEU A 55 17.08 13.77 -8.25
CA LEU A 55 16.74 14.21 -9.60
C LEU A 55 18.01 14.48 -10.41
N PRO A 56 18.05 14.10 -11.70
CA PRO A 56 19.15 14.47 -12.57
C PRO A 56 19.13 15.99 -12.83
N GLU A 57 20.28 16.55 -13.21
CA GLU A 57 20.40 17.98 -13.56
C GLU A 57 19.51 18.37 -14.74
N GLN A 58 19.28 17.43 -15.67
CA GLN A 58 18.43 17.60 -16.84
C GLN A 58 17.28 16.59 -16.80
N LEU A 59 16.05 17.07 -16.98
CA LEU A 59 14.85 16.24 -17.03
C LEU A 59 14.46 15.95 -18.48
N ASP A 60 14.17 14.68 -18.75
CA ASP A 60 13.62 14.21 -20.01
C ASP A 60 12.20 13.64 -19.80
N LEU A 61 11.32 13.87 -20.78
CA LEU A 61 9.99 13.25 -20.80
C LEU A 61 10.12 11.78 -21.19
N ILE A 62 9.94 10.86 -20.23
CA ILE A 62 10.03 9.42 -20.47
C ILE A 62 8.79 8.92 -21.21
N TRP A 63 7.59 9.26 -20.73
CA TRP A 63 6.33 8.88 -21.37
C TRP A 63 5.20 9.87 -21.06
N ARG A 64 4.12 9.79 -21.84
CA ARG A 64 2.86 10.50 -21.62
C ARG A 64 1.69 9.56 -21.87
N PHE A 65 0.68 9.66 -21.01
CA PHE A 65 -0.62 9.00 -21.18
C PHE A 65 -1.73 10.05 -21.28
N GLN A 66 -2.74 9.81 -22.11
CA GLN A 66 -3.86 10.73 -22.32
C GLN A 66 -5.16 10.03 -21.89
N THR A 67 -5.96 10.72 -21.07
CA THR A 67 -7.33 10.37 -20.70
C THR A 67 -8.35 11.13 -21.56
N ASP A 68 -9.60 10.71 -21.52
CA ASP A 68 -10.67 11.34 -22.31
C ASP A 68 -11.28 12.58 -21.62
N ASP A 69 -10.97 12.78 -20.32
CA ASP A 69 -11.36 13.96 -19.54
C ASP A 69 -10.31 14.30 -18.46
N GLU A 70 -10.55 15.34 -17.67
CA GLU A 70 -9.66 15.87 -16.63
C GLU A 70 -9.20 14.80 -15.63
N ILE A 71 -7.93 14.87 -15.22
CA ILE A 71 -7.41 14.15 -14.06
C ILE A 71 -7.47 15.11 -12.87
N VAL A 72 -8.43 14.90 -11.99
CA VAL A 72 -8.59 15.68 -10.75
C VAL A 72 -7.92 15.00 -9.54
N SER A 73 -7.56 13.73 -9.68
CA SER A 73 -7.00 12.90 -8.61
C SER A 73 -5.48 12.94 -8.56
N THR A 74 -4.88 12.60 -7.40
CA THR A 74 -3.44 12.36 -7.30
C THR A 74 -3.14 10.91 -7.69
N ALA A 75 -2.14 10.71 -8.56
CA ALA A 75 -1.71 9.38 -8.93
C ALA A 75 -1.15 8.61 -7.73
N ALA A 76 -1.45 7.31 -7.68
CA ALA A 76 -0.82 6.38 -6.74
C ALA A 76 0.17 5.47 -7.48
N ILE A 77 1.34 5.25 -6.91
CA ILE A 77 2.39 4.39 -7.47
C ILE A 77 2.69 3.30 -6.45
N VAL A 78 2.55 2.04 -6.85
CA VAL A 78 2.91 0.89 -5.98
C VAL A 78 3.53 -0.20 -6.84
N GLY A 79 4.77 -0.56 -6.54
CA GLY A 79 5.58 -1.42 -7.39
C GLY A 79 5.76 -0.82 -8.79
N GLU A 80 5.50 -1.60 -9.82
CA GLU A 80 5.67 -1.19 -11.23
C GLU A 80 4.40 -0.60 -11.86
N ARG A 81 3.46 -0.11 -11.04
CA ARG A 81 2.14 0.34 -11.49
C ARG A 81 1.85 1.77 -11.07
N VAL A 82 1.27 2.53 -11.98
CA VAL A 82 0.69 3.86 -11.74
C VAL A 82 -0.82 3.76 -11.85
N PHE A 83 -1.54 4.26 -10.85
CA PHE A 83 -2.99 4.30 -10.83
C PHE A 83 -3.47 5.74 -10.90
N VAL A 84 -4.36 6.03 -11.84
CA VAL A 84 -4.88 7.38 -12.10
C VAL A 84 -6.38 7.32 -12.32
N ALA A 85 -7.14 8.14 -11.58
CA ALA A 85 -8.57 8.31 -11.83
C ALA A 85 -8.83 9.59 -12.64
N SER A 86 -9.71 9.47 -13.63
CA SER A 86 -10.15 10.58 -14.49
C SER A 86 -11.64 10.85 -14.29
N ALA A 87 -12.03 12.10 -14.56
CA ALA A 87 -13.41 12.56 -14.64
C ALA A 87 -14.20 11.87 -15.77
N ASP A 88 -13.53 11.15 -16.69
CA ASP A 88 -14.17 10.31 -17.72
C ASP A 88 -14.87 9.06 -17.14
N GLY A 89 -14.87 8.89 -15.81
CA GLY A 89 -15.48 7.77 -15.10
C GLY A 89 -14.60 6.52 -15.01
N HIS A 90 -13.31 6.62 -15.34
CA HIS A 90 -12.40 5.47 -15.31
C HIS A 90 -11.26 5.62 -14.30
N LEU A 91 -10.91 4.48 -13.71
CA LEU A 91 -9.63 4.23 -13.06
C LEU A 91 -8.72 3.50 -14.03
N TYR A 92 -7.56 4.08 -14.31
CA TYR A 92 -6.53 3.54 -15.16
C TYR A 92 -5.41 2.92 -14.33
N ALA A 93 -4.88 1.79 -14.76
CA ALA A 93 -3.60 1.27 -14.31
C ALA A 93 -2.63 1.23 -15.48
N LEU A 94 -1.48 1.87 -15.29
CA LEU A 94 -0.41 2.00 -16.27
C LEU A 94 0.84 1.28 -15.76
N ASP A 95 1.65 0.81 -16.70
CA ASP A 95 3.02 0.38 -16.42
C ASP A 95 3.89 1.61 -16.09
N LEU A 96 4.67 1.54 -15.00
CA LEU A 96 5.46 2.67 -14.52
C LEU A 96 6.61 3.05 -15.47
N ALA A 97 7.20 2.07 -16.17
CA ALA A 97 8.36 2.29 -17.01
C ALA A 97 8.00 2.86 -18.40
N SER A 98 6.88 2.41 -18.96
CA SER A 98 6.45 2.73 -20.32
C SER A 98 5.26 3.68 -20.42
N GLY A 99 4.43 3.76 -19.37
CA GLY A 99 3.15 4.47 -19.41
C GLY A 99 2.06 3.73 -20.18
N GLU A 100 2.29 2.49 -20.62
CA GLU A 100 1.28 1.70 -21.32
C GLU A 100 0.12 1.32 -20.39
N GLN A 101 -1.11 1.43 -20.91
CA GLN A 101 -2.31 1.04 -20.17
C GLN A 101 -2.35 -0.48 -20.01
N ILE A 102 -2.25 -0.94 -18.76
CA ILE A 102 -2.42 -2.35 -18.39
C ILE A 102 -3.90 -2.70 -18.36
N TRP A 103 -4.71 -1.87 -17.70
CA TRP A 103 -6.16 -2.00 -17.67
C TRP A 103 -6.85 -0.66 -17.39
N LYS A 104 -8.16 -0.61 -17.67
CA LYS A 104 -9.05 0.44 -17.18
C LYS A 104 -10.31 -0.15 -16.58
N TYR A 105 -10.82 0.50 -15.55
CA TYR A 105 -12.03 0.11 -14.85
C TYR A 105 -13.04 1.25 -14.91
N ALA A 106 -14.23 1.00 -15.45
CA ALA A 106 -15.33 1.95 -15.42
C ALA A 106 -15.96 1.95 -14.02
N ALA A 107 -15.74 3.03 -13.26
CA ALA A 107 -16.56 3.30 -12.10
C ALA A 107 -17.80 4.02 -12.62
N ASN A 108 -18.99 3.48 -12.37
CA ASN A 108 -20.25 4.00 -12.93
C ASN A 108 -20.69 5.35 -12.33
N GLY A 109 -19.80 6.34 -12.24
CA GLY A 109 -19.97 7.69 -11.71
C GLY A 109 -18.66 8.49 -11.75
N ASP A 110 -18.74 9.79 -11.48
CA ASP A 110 -17.57 10.68 -11.45
C ASP A 110 -16.54 10.18 -10.42
N ILE A 111 -15.30 9.95 -10.86
CA ILE A 111 -14.19 9.68 -9.94
C ILE A 111 -13.41 10.97 -9.74
N LYS A 112 -13.30 11.41 -8.47
CA LYS A 112 -12.56 12.61 -8.07
C LYS A 112 -11.41 12.31 -7.14
#